data_AF-A0A7X3XM67-F1
#
_entry.id   AF-A0A7X3XM67-F1
#
_cell.length_a   1.000
_cell.length_b   1.000
_cell.length_c   1.000
_cell.angle_alpha   90.00
_cell.angle_beta   90.00
_cell.angle_gamma   90.00
#
_symmetry.space_group_name_H-M   'P 1'
#
loop_
_entity.id
_entity.type
_entity.pdbx_description
1 polymer ?
#
loop_
_entity_poly.entity_id
_entity_poly.type
_entity_poly.pdbx_seq_one_letter_code
_entity_poly.pdbx_strand_id
1 'polypeptide(L)'
;MMEHPNWTEADSRKSNQIWAEYQDQHDISDQIGQTAGIDPKSGKIWFGDSISAIVENRRAEGMTSPLFFQLVGFKAYFRKGGHQ
;
A
#
# COMPACT_ATOMS: atom_id res chain seq x y z
N MET A 1 -6.98 -13.83 -20.38
CA MET A 1 -6.56 -14.20 -19.02
C MET A 1 -5.69 -13.06 -18.52
N MET A 2 -6.17 -12.22 -17.59
CA MET A 2 -5.31 -11.21 -16.98
C MET A 2 -4.38 -11.96 -16.01
N GLU A 3 -3.10 -12.03 -16.35
CA GLU A 3 -2.08 -12.51 -15.42
C GLU A 3 -2.06 -11.53 -14.24
N HIS A 4 -2.54 -11.99 -13.08
CA HIS A 4 -2.33 -11.25 -11.84
C HIS A 4 -0.81 -11.24 -11.63
N PRO A 5 -0.15 -10.09 -11.54
CA PRO A 5 1.28 -10.07 -11.26
C PRO A 5 1.50 -10.82 -9.95
N ASN A 6 2.23 -11.93 -10.01
CA ASN A 6 2.54 -12.74 -8.84
C ASN A 6 3.29 -11.87 -7.84
N TRP A 7 2.60 -11.44 -6.79
CA TRP A 7 3.22 -10.68 -5.71
C TRP A 7 4.28 -11.56 -5.03
N THR A 8 5.51 -11.07 -5.00
CA THR A 8 6.66 -11.81 -4.45
C THR A 8 7.01 -11.35 -3.04
N GLU A 9 7.79 -12.16 -2.33
CA GLU A 9 8.39 -11.73 -1.06
C GLU A 9 9.31 -10.50 -1.23
N ALA A 10 9.95 -10.36 -2.38
CA ALA A 10 10.77 -9.20 -2.70
C ALA A 10 9.93 -7.91 -2.80
N ASP A 11 8.70 -8.00 -3.34
CA ASP A 11 7.76 -6.88 -3.41
C ASP A 11 7.34 -6.41 -2.01
N SER A 12 7.08 -7.35 -1.09
CA SER A 12 6.78 -7.03 0.31
C SER A 12 7.96 -6.33 0.99
N ARG A 13 9.18 -6.87 0.84
CA ARG A 13 10.40 -6.27 1.42
C ARG A 13 10.64 -4.87 0.89
N LYS A 14 10.49 -4.68 -0.43
CA LYS A 14 10.67 -3.38 -1.07
C LYS A 14 9.63 -2.38 -0.59
N SER A 15 8.37 -2.79 -0.46
CA SER A 15 7.29 -1.93 0.06
C SER A 15 7.56 -1.50 1.50
N ASN A 16 8.02 -2.42 2.36
CA ASN A 16 8.41 -2.09 3.73
C ASN A 16 9.58 -1.11 3.79
N GLN A 17 10.58 -1.27 2.93
CA GLN A 17 11.70 -0.34 2.82
C GLN A 17 11.21 1.07 2.41
N ILE A 18 10.39 1.16 1.36
CA ILE A 18 9.81 2.42 0.88
C ILE A 18 9.02 3.11 2.00
N TRP A 19 8.22 2.34 2.75
CA TRP A 19 7.43 2.87 3.86
C TRP A 19 8.29 3.37 5.03
N ALA A 20 9.36 2.65 5.36
CA ALA A 20 10.31 3.09 6.39
C ALA A 20 11.02 4.39 5.97
N GLU A 21 11.50 4.46 4.73
CA GLU A 21 12.15 5.65 4.18
C GLU A 21 11.20 6.86 4.14
N TYR A 22 9.93 6.65 3.78
CA TYR A 22 8.94 7.73 3.76
C TYR A 22 8.65 8.28 5.16
N GLN A 23 8.49 7.41 6.16
CA GLN A 23 8.24 7.83 7.54
C GLN A 23 9.44 8.58 8.18
N ASP A 24 10.67 8.29 7.73
CA ASP A 24 11.86 9.01 8.19
C ASP A 24 11.95 10.42 7.60
N GLN A 25 11.48 10.59 6.36
CA GLN A 25 11.59 11.84 5.61
C GLN A 25 10.38 12.77 5.75
N HIS A 26 9.22 12.25 6.19
CA HIS A 26 7.97 12.98 6.23
C HIS A 26 7.32 12.92 7.61
N ASP A 27 6.83 14.06 8.11
CA ASP A 27 5.90 14.09 9.22
C ASP A 27 4.56 13.51 8.76
N ILE A 28 4.17 12.38 9.37
CA ILE A 28 2.95 11.64 9.05
C ILE A 28 1.88 11.72 10.14
N SER A 29 2.02 12.66 11.08
CA SER A 29 1.14 12.78 12.25
C SER A 29 -0.32 13.03 11.86
N ASP A 30 -0.58 13.83 10.84
CA ASP A 30 -1.94 14.11 10.32
C ASP A 30 -2.57 12.92 9.57
N GLN A 31 -1.76 11.92 9.21
CA GLN A 31 -2.19 10.73 8.48
C GLN A 31 -2.47 9.55 9.41
N ILE A 32 -2.26 9.70 10.73
CA ILE A 32 -2.55 8.65 11.71
C ILE A 32 -4.00 8.17 11.58
N GLY A 33 -4.18 6.84 11.51
CA GLY A 33 -5.49 6.21 11.33
C GLY A 33 -5.92 6.06 9.87
N GLN A 34 -5.23 6.70 8.92
CA GLN A 34 -5.44 6.44 7.49
C GLN A 34 -4.71 5.17 7.04
N THR A 35 -5.12 4.64 5.90
CA THR A 35 -4.44 3.56 5.19
C THR A 35 -3.41 4.15 4.22
N ALA A 36 -2.20 3.61 4.20
CA ALA A 36 -1.19 3.83 3.18
C ALA A 36 -1.17 2.64 2.21
N GLY A 37 -1.25 2.89 0.92
CA GLY A 37 -1.03 1.92 -0.15
C GLY A 37 0.30 2.19 -0.83
N ILE A 38 1.18 1.19 -0.92
CA ILE A 38 2.56 1.31 -1.38
C ILE A 38 2.76 0.44 -2.62
N ASP A 39 3.28 1.05 -3.69
CA ASP A 39 3.66 0.33 -4.91
C ASP A 39 5.18 0.07 -4.91
N PRO A 40 5.62 -1.20 -4.80
CA PRO A 40 7.04 -1.54 -4.78
C PRO A 40 7.75 -1.25 -6.10
N LYS A 41 7.02 -1.12 -7.22
CA LYS A 41 7.62 -0.89 -8.54
C LYS A 41 7.92 0.59 -8.77
N SER A 42 6.97 1.46 -8.44
CA SER A 42 7.11 2.90 -8.68
C SER A 42 7.62 3.68 -7.47
N GLY A 43 7.56 3.10 -6.26
CA GLY A 43 7.86 3.82 -5.02
C GLY A 43 6.75 4.78 -4.59
N LYS A 44 5.63 4.84 -5.33
CA LYS A 44 4.51 5.73 -5.00
C LYS A 44 3.75 5.22 -3.78
N ILE A 45 3.27 6.18 -2.99
CA ILE A 45 2.44 5.96 -1.81
C ILE A 45 1.15 6.76 -1.98
N TRP A 46 0.03 6.13 -1.66
CA TRP A 46 -1.28 6.77 -1.61
C TRP A 46 -1.84 6.65 -0.20
N PHE A 47 -2.54 7.69 0.25
CA PHE A 47 -3.26 7.70 1.52
C PHE A 47 -4.77 7.71 1.27
N GLY A 48 -5.52 7.11 2.18
CA GLY A 48 -6.97 7.22 2.19
C GLY A 48 -7.59 6.57 3.41
N ASP A 49 -8.85 6.87 3.67
CA ASP A 49 -9.58 6.38 4.85
C ASP A 49 -9.72 4.84 4.86
N SER A 50 -9.59 4.18 3.71
CA SER A 50 -9.63 2.73 3.59
C SER A 50 -8.86 2.22 2.37
N ILE A 51 -8.57 0.91 2.35
CA ILE A 51 -8.04 0.21 1.18
C ILE A 51 -8.93 0.44 -0.05
N SER A 52 -10.26 0.35 0.11
CA SER A 52 -11.21 0.53 -0.98
C SER A 52 -11.14 1.92 -1.60
N ALA A 53 -11.04 2.96 -0.77
CA ALA A 53 -10.90 4.34 -1.24
C ALA A 53 -9.64 4.52 -2.10
N ILE A 54 -8.50 3.93 -1.67
CA ILE A 54 -7.25 3.97 -2.44
C ILE A 54 -7.39 3.22 -3.77
N VAL A 55 -7.99 2.02 -3.75
CA VAL A 55 -8.16 1.19 -4.95
C VAL A 55 -9.12 1.85 -5.95
N GLU A 56 -10.21 2.45 -5.49
CA GLU A 56 -11.17 3.15 -6.33
C GLU A 56 -10.55 4.38 -7.01
N ASN A 57 -9.86 5.23 -6.25
CA ASN A 57 -9.14 6.37 -6.80
C ASN A 57 -8.13 5.96 -7.88
N ARG A 58 -7.34 4.91 -7.61
CA ARG A 58 -6.36 4.40 -8.57
C ARG A 58 -7.00 3.79 -9.81
N ARG A 59 -8.13 3.09 -9.65
CA ARG A 59 -8.88 2.54 -10.79
C ARG A 59 -9.43 3.65 -11.69
N ALA A 60 -9.88 4.76 -11.12
CA ALA A 60 -10.30 5.93 -11.90
C ALA A 60 -9.15 6.52 -12.73
N GLU A 61 -7.91 6.40 -12.25
CA GLU A 61 -6.68 6.77 -12.97
C GLU A 61 -6.12 5.66 -13.90
N GLY A 62 -6.86 4.55 -14.07
CA GLY A 62 -6.43 3.41 -14.91
C GLY A 62 -5.31 2.56 -14.29
N MET A 63 -4.98 2.75 -13.01
CA MET A 63 -3.96 1.99 -12.32
C MET A 63 -4.55 0.76 -11.62
N THR A 64 -4.10 -0.43 -12.02
CA THR A 64 -4.60 -1.72 -11.49
C THR A 64 -3.52 -2.57 -10.82
N SER A 65 -2.27 -2.08 -10.74
CA SER A 65 -1.20 -2.82 -10.08
C SER A 65 -1.50 -3.04 -8.59
N PRO A 66 -1.12 -4.20 -8.03
CA PRO A 66 -1.32 -4.48 -6.60
C PRO A 66 -0.50 -3.53 -5.73
N LEU A 67 -0.97 -3.31 -4.50
CA LEU A 67 -0.29 -2.52 -3.49
C LEU A 67 -0.08 -3.33 -2.22
N PHE A 68 0.95 -2.95 -1.47
CA PHE A 68 1.09 -3.31 -0.08
C PHE A 68 0.39 -2.27 0.79
N PHE A 69 -0.39 -2.70 1.78
CA PHE A 69 -1.15 -1.77 2.62
C PHE A 69 -0.62 -1.75 4.06
N GLN A 70 -0.54 -0.54 4.62
CA GLN A 70 -0.12 -0.27 6.01
C GLN A 70 -1.13 0.69 6.66
N LEU A 71 -1.40 0.49 7.95
CA LEU A 71 -2.20 1.45 8.72
C LEU A 71 -1.26 2.44 9.42
N VAL A 72 -1.42 3.73 9.14
CA VAL A 72 -0.50 4.76 9.61
C VAL A 72 -0.63 4.95 11.12
N GLY A 73 0.50 4.98 11.83
CA GLY A 73 0.55 5.14 13.30
C GLY A 73 0.29 3.85 14.08
N PHE A 74 0.03 2.73 13.41
CA PHE A 74 -0.17 1.43 14.05
C PHE A 74 0.86 0.42 13.56
N LYS A 75 1.35 -0.43 14.47
CA LYS A 75 2.14 -1.62 14.10
C LYS A 75 1.22 -2.69 13.50
N ALA A 76 0.60 -2.45 12.34
CA ALA A 76 -0.38 -3.39 11.80
C ALA A 76 0.15 -4.21 10.63
N TYR A 77 0.33 -5.52 10.87
CA TYR A 77 0.53 -6.56 9.87
C TYR A 77 -0.85 -7.09 9.45
N PHE A 78 -1.49 -6.51 8.44
CA PHE A 78 -2.71 -7.09 7.86
C PHE A 78 -2.36 -7.94 6.64
N ARG A 79 -2.20 -9.25 6.86
CA ARG A 79 -2.34 -10.24 5.79
C ARG A 79 -3.77 -10.77 5.84
N LYS A 80 -4.62 -10.37 4.89
CA LYS A 80 -5.85 -11.11 4.59
C LYS A 80 -5.71 -11.78 3.23
N GLY A 81 -4.99 -12.90 3.21
CA GLY A 81 -5.26 -13.94 2.24
C GLY A 81 -6.45 -14.73 2.75
N GLY A 82 -7.55 -14.74 2.01
CA GLY A 82 -8.76 -15.47 2.38
C GLY A 82 -10.00 -14.94 1.68
N HIS A 83 -10.05 -15.08 0.36
CA HIS A 83 -11.33 -15.30 -0.30
C HIS A 83 -11.60 -16.81 -0.17
N GLN A 84 -12.61 -17.18 0.63
CA GLN A 84 -13.34 -18.43 0.40
C GLN A 84 -14.14 -18.30 -0.90
#